data_AF-A0AAV0CG57-F1
#
_entry.id   AF-A0AAV0CG57-F1
#
_cell.length_a   1.000
_cell.length_b   1.000
_cell.length_c   1.000
_cell.angle_alpha   90.00
_cell.angle_beta   90.00
_cell.angle_gamma   90.00
#
_symmetry.space_group_name_H-M   'P 1'
#
loop_
_entity.id
_entity.type
_entity.pdbx_description
1 polymer ?
#
loop_
_entity_poly.entity_id
_entity_poly.type
_entity_poly.pdbx_seq_one_letter_code
_entity_poly.pdbx_strand_id
1 'polypeptide(L)'
;MSTVEEMTSKFNKLDKFQGNDFRRWQKKMHFLLTTLKVVYVLSTPMPEVMEDETLEQTRRRNKWENDDYICRGHILNGMSDALFDIYQNVESAKELWNSLESKYIAEDASSKKFLVSDFNNYKMVDSRPVMEQYNELLRVLGQFKLHKIGVDE
;
A
#
# COMPACT_ATOMS: atom_id res chain seq x y z
N MET A 1 28.36 -6.45 -4.53
CA MET A 1 26.96 -6.89 -4.34
C MET A 1 26.64 -6.71 -2.86
N SER A 2 25.63 -5.90 -2.52
CA SER A 2 25.15 -5.85 -1.12
C SER A 2 24.52 -7.19 -0.75
N THR A 3 24.72 -7.66 0.48
CA THR A 3 24.12 -8.89 0.99
C THR A 3 22.60 -8.73 1.14
N VAL A 4 21.85 -9.83 1.17
CA VAL A 4 20.39 -9.81 1.43
C VAL A 4 20.09 -9.15 2.79
N GLU A 5 20.98 -9.30 3.76
CA GLU A 5 20.93 -8.62 5.07
C GLU A 5 21.10 -7.10 4.95
N GLU A 6 22.00 -6.60 4.10
CA GLU A 6 22.12 -5.16 3.84
C GLU A 6 20.90 -4.59 3.11
N MET A 7 20.29 -5.36 2.21
CA MET A 7 19.06 -4.92 1.51
C MET A 7 17.88 -4.84 2.48
N THR A 8 17.65 -5.89 3.27
CA THR A 8 16.58 -5.94 4.29
C THR A 8 16.75 -4.85 5.37
N SER A 9 17.97 -4.57 5.81
CA SER A 9 18.28 -3.45 6.71
C SER A 9 17.92 -2.07 6.12
N LYS A 10 18.12 -1.86 4.81
CA LYS A 10 17.68 -0.61 4.14
C LYS A 10 16.17 -0.51 4.04
N PHE A 11 15.46 -1.63 3.95
CA PHE A 11 14.00 -1.65 3.90
C PHE A 11 13.34 -1.35 5.26
N ASN A 12 14.03 -1.60 6.38
CA ASN A 12 13.59 -1.13 7.71
C ASN A 12 13.55 0.42 7.82
N LYS A 13 14.09 1.14 6.83
CA LYS A 13 14.00 2.62 6.70
C LYS A 13 12.89 3.07 5.75
N LEU A 14 12.03 2.18 5.27
CA LEU A 14 10.87 2.59 4.49
C LEU A 14 9.90 3.38 5.37
N ASP A 15 9.39 4.49 4.83
CA ASP A 15 8.30 5.23 5.48
C ASP A 15 7.10 4.30 5.69
N LYS A 16 6.61 4.23 6.93
CA LYS A 16 5.40 3.49 7.29
C LYS A 16 4.21 4.02 6.50
N PHE A 17 3.37 3.13 5.97
CA PHE A 17 2.11 3.50 5.34
C PHE A 17 1.16 4.16 6.34
N GLN A 18 0.67 5.35 5.99
CA GLN A 18 -0.23 6.15 6.84
C GLN A 18 -1.66 6.21 6.31
N GLY A 19 -2.02 5.42 5.29
CA GLY A 19 -3.33 5.46 4.62
C GLY A 19 -3.37 6.27 3.33
N ASN A 20 -2.32 7.04 3.01
CA ASN A 20 -2.23 7.85 1.79
C ASN A 20 -1.14 7.35 0.85
N ASP A 21 -1.20 7.76 -0.43
CA ASP A 21 -0.22 7.39 -1.47
C ASP A 21 -0.01 5.87 -1.61
N PHE A 22 -1.09 5.09 -1.42
CA PHE A 22 -1.03 3.64 -1.32
C PHE A 22 -0.25 2.99 -2.47
N ARG A 23 -0.47 3.40 -3.73
CA ARG A 23 0.24 2.85 -4.90
C ARG A 23 1.77 2.92 -4.78
N ARG A 24 2.30 3.99 -4.17
CA ARG A 24 3.74 4.16 -3.99
C ARG A 24 4.26 3.21 -2.91
N TRP A 25 3.60 3.19 -1.75
CA TRP A 25 3.97 2.27 -0.68
C TRP A 25 3.86 0.82 -1.13
N GLN A 26 2.75 0.47 -1.78
CA GLN A 26 2.47 -0.86 -2.31
C GLN A 26 3.56 -1.35 -3.25
N LYS A 27 4.01 -0.52 -4.21
CA LYS A 27 5.14 -0.87 -5.09
C LYS A 27 6.42 -1.14 -4.31
N LYS A 28 6.77 -0.29 -3.33
CA LYS A 28 7.96 -0.48 -2.50
C LYS A 28 7.87 -1.78 -1.68
N MET A 29 6.71 -2.05 -1.10
CA MET A 29 6.45 -3.28 -0.34
C MET A 29 6.56 -4.51 -1.24
N HIS A 30 5.96 -4.48 -2.43
CA HIS A 30 6.06 -5.58 -3.40
C HIS A 30 7.52 -5.88 -3.80
N PHE A 31 8.34 -4.84 -4.01
CA PHE A 31 9.77 -5.02 -4.27
C PHE A 31 10.49 -5.70 -3.10
N LEU A 32 10.24 -5.27 -1.87
CA LEU A 32 10.78 -5.91 -0.67
C LEU A 32 10.41 -7.41 -0.61
N LEU A 33 9.12 -7.73 -0.75
CA LEU A 33 8.63 -9.11 -0.71
C LEU A 33 9.23 -9.97 -1.85
N THR A 34 9.53 -9.35 -2.99
CA THR A 34 10.21 -10.00 -4.12
C THR A 34 11.67 -10.29 -3.79
N THR A 35 12.39 -9.34 -3.18
CA THR A 35 13.77 -9.54 -2.71
C THR A 35 13.85 -10.66 -1.66
N LEU A 36 12.84 -10.76 -0.80
CA LEU A 36 12.70 -11.82 0.20
C LEU A 36 12.24 -13.16 -0.38
N LYS A 37 11.85 -13.21 -1.66
CA LYS A 37 11.31 -14.38 -2.35
C LYS A 37 10.02 -14.95 -1.77
N VAL A 38 9.24 -14.12 -1.07
CA VAL A 38 7.95 -14.53 -0.47
C VAL A 38 6.73 -13.99 -1.24
N VAL A 39 6.93 -13.07 -2.18
CA VAL A 39 5.83 -12.41 -2.92
C VAL A 39 4.84 -13.37 -3.60
N TYR A 40 5.28 -14.58 -3.95
CA TYR A 40 4.47 -15.57 -4.64
C TYR A 40 3.25 -16.05 -3.83
N VAL A 41 3.28 -15.94 -2.49
CA VAL A 41 2.15 -16.31 -1.62
C VAL A 41 0.93 -15.40 -1.83
N LEU A 42 1.13 -14.20 -2.39
CA LEU A 42 0.03 -13.29 -2.74
C LEU A 42 -0.82 -13.80 -3.91
N SER A 43 -0.24 -14.63 -4.79
CA SER A 43 -0.93 -15.18 -5.96
C SER A 43 -1.23 -16.68 -5.82
N THR A 44 -0.34 -17.41 -5.16
CA THR A 44 -0.39 -18.88 -5.07
C THR A 44 -1.18 -19.31 -3.84
N PRO A 45 -2.25 -20.12 -3.98
CA PRO A 45 -2.99 -20.62 -2.82
C PRO A 45 -2.14 -21.57 -1.97
N MET A 46 -2.54 -21.74 -0.70
CA MET A 46 -1.96 -22.75 0.19
C MET A 46 -2.12 -24.14 -0.43
N PRO A 47 -1.09 -25.01 -0.39
CA PRO A 47 -1.23 -26.40 -0.79
C PRO A 47 -2.30 -27.13 0.03
N GLU A 48 -3.11 -27.96 -0.63
CA GLU A 48 -4.13 -28.76 0.04
C GLU A 48 -3.51 -29.83 0.95
N VAL A 49 -4.17 -30.08 2.08
CA VAL A 49 -3.80 -31.16 3.00
C VAL A 49 -4.38 -32.47 2.47
N MET A 50 -3.53 -33.49 2.33
CA MET A 50 -3.94 -34.84 1.90
C MET A 50 -3.70 -35.86 3.02
N GLU A 51 -4.54 -36.91 3.10
CA GLU A 51 -4.38 -37.98 4.09
C GLU A 51 -3.06 -38.77 3.92
N ASP A 52 -2.60 -38.92 2.68
CA ASP A 52 -1.39 -39.65 2.29
C ASP A 52 -0.25 -38.72 1.84
N GLU A 53 -0.09 -37.58 2.51
CA GLU A 53 1.00 -36.65 2.22
C GLU A 53 2.37 -37.33 2.30
N THR A 54 3.10 -37.24 1.20
CA THR A 54 4.54 -37.52 1.18
C THR A 54 5.29 -36.48 2.01
N LEU A 55 6.46 -36.86 2.51
CA LEU A 55 7.36 -35.94 3.23
C LEU A 55 7.68 -34.68 2.40
N GLU A 56 7.75 -34.78 1.07
CA GLU A 56 7.93 -33.62 0.19
C GLU A 56 6.73 -32.67 0.20
N GLN A 57 5.50 -33.19 0.18
CA GLN A 57 4.29 -32.38 0.21
C GLN A 57 4.19 -31.60 1.53
N THR A 58 4.41 -32.28 2.66
CA THR A 58 4.43 -31.63 3.98
C THR A 58 5.50 -30.52 4.04
N ARG A 59 6.70 -30.77 3.50
CA ARG A 59 7.76 -29.74 3.43
C ARG A 59 7.36 -28.54 2.58
N ARG A 60 6.69 -28.75 1.44
CA ARG A 60 6.21 -27.67 0.58
C ARG A 60 5.15 -26.83 1.29
N ARG A 61 4.22 -27.47 2.00
CA ARG A 61 3.18 -26.80 2.78
C ARG A 61 3.76 -25.98 3.94
N ASN A 62 4.61 -26.57 4.77
CA ASN A 62 5.27 -25.85 5.88
C ASN A 62 6.11 -24.67 5.38
N LYS A 63 6.76 -24.80 4.21
CA LYS A 63 7.48 -23.70 3.59
C LYS A 63 6.52 -22.58 3.17
N TRP A 64 5.41 -22.93 2.52
CA TRP A 64 4.39 -21.95 2.12
C TRP A 64 3.83 -21.20 3.33
N GLU A 65 3.47 -21.91 4.40
CA GLU A 65 2.96 -21.32 5.65
C GLU A 65 3.97 -20.34 6.28
N ASN A 66 5.25 -20.73 6.31
CA ASN A 66 6.31 -19.85 6.80
C ASN A 66 6.49 -18.61 5.91
N ASP A 67 6.47 -18.78 4.59
CA ASP A 67 6.61 -17.67 3.65
C ASP A 67 5.40 -16.72 3.72
N ASP A 68 4.18 -17.23 3.93
CA ASP A 68 2.97 -16.44 4.17
C ASP A 68 3.08 -15.64 5.48
N TYR A 69 3.51 -16.27 6.57
CA TYR A 69 3.75 -15.59 7.85
C TYR A 69 4.78 -14.44 7.70
N ILE A 70 5.90 -14.69 7.02
CA ILE A 70 6.92 -13.66 6.75
C ILE A 70 6.34 -12.54 5.89
N CYS A 71 5.63 -12.88 4.81
CA CYS A 71 5.02 -11.91 3.91
C CYS A 71 4.03 -11.00 4.65
N ARG A 72 3.09 -11.60 5.39
CA ARG A 72 2.12 -10.90 6.23
C ARG A 72 2.81 -10.02 7.26
N GLY A 73 3.83 -10.53 7.95
CA GLY A 73 4.62 -9.80 8.92
C GLY A 73 5.27 -8.54 8.33
N HIS A 74 5.83 -8.61 7.11
CA HIS A 74 6.41 -7.44 6.46
C HIS A 74 5.37 -6.40 6.03
N ILE A 75 4.22 -6.85 5.54
CA ILE A 75 3.11 -5.95 5.18
C ILE A 75 2.63 -5.18 6.43
N LEU A 76 2.41 -5.90 7.54
CA LEU A 76 1.99 -5.33 8.84
C LEU A 76 3.04 -4.39 9.43
N ASN A 77 4.32 -4.77 9.43
CA ASN A 77 5.38 -3.87 9.91
C ASN A 77 5.60 -2.65 9.00
N GLY A 78 5.14 -2.73 7.76
CA GLY A 78 5.21 -1.64 6.79
C GLY A 78 4.16 -0.54 6.97
N MET A 79 3.20 -0.68 7.89
CA MET A 79 2.14 0.30 8.15
C MET A 79 2.27 0.98 9.52
N SER A 80 1.50 2.04 9.74
CA SER A 80 1.40 2.72 11.03
C SER A 80 0.78 1.82 12.10
N ASP A 81 1.05 2.12 13.37
CA ASP A 81 0.57 1.28 14.47
C ASP A 81 -0.98 1.24 14.52
N ALA A 82 -1.63 2.37 14.20
CA ALA A 82 -3.09 2.42 14.09
C ALA A 82 -3.65 1.51 12.98
N LEU A 83 -2.94 1.38 11.85
CA LEU A 83 -3.34 0.45 10.78
C LEU A 83 -2.99 -1.00 11.14
N PHE A 84 -1.84 -1.21 11.79
CA PHE A 84 -1.46 -2.52 12.30
C PHE A 84 -2.57 -3.07 13.21
N ASP A 85 -3.06 -2.27 14.15
CA ASP A 85 -4.10 -2.70 15.10
C ASP A 85 -5.39 -3.15 14.42
N ILE A 86 -5.75 -2.52 13.29
CA ILE A 86 -6.93 -2.87 12.48
C ILE A 86 -6.72 -4.19 11.74
N TYR A 87 -5.53 -4.42 11.20
CA TYR A 87 -5.25 -5.50 10.25
C TYR A 87 -4.52 -6.71 10.85
N GLN A 88 -4.03 -6.65 12.09
CA GLN A 88 -3.19 -7.70 12.70
C GLN A 88 -3.82 -9.09 12.72
N ASN A 89 -5.16 -9.17 12.76
CA ASN A 89 -5.89 -10.43 12.84
C ASN A 89 -6.29 -11.02 11.48
N VAL A 90 -5.86 -10.41 10.36
CA VAL A 90 -6.10 -10.99 9.02
C VAL A 90 -5.27 -12.26 8.85
N GLU A 91 -5.89 -13.34 8.42
CA GLU A 91 -5.32 -14.70 8.52
C GLU A 91 -4.16 -14.93 7.54
N SER A 92 -4.29 -14.47 6.29
CA SER A 92 -3.28 -14.68 5.25
C SER A 92 -2.70 -13.37 4.69
N ALA A 93 -1.47 -13.43 4.16
CA ALA A 93 -0.87 -12.28 3.48
C ALA A 93 -1.69 -11.84 2.26
N LYS A 94 -2.30 -12.80 1.55
CA LYS A 94 -3.14 -12.54 0.37
C LYS A 94 -4.42 -11.79 0.71
N GLU A 95 -5.14 -12.20 1.74
CA GLU A 95 -6.34 -11.48 2.20
C GLU A 95 -6.01 -10.08 2.68
N LEU A 96 -4.91 -9.93 3.41
CA LEU A 96 -4.43 -8.61 3.85
C LEU A 96 -4.13 -7.72 2.65
N TRP A 97 -3.38 -8.22 1.68
CA TRP A 97 -3.04 -7.50 0.46
C TRP A 97 -4.29 -7.05 -0.31
N ASN A 98 -5.23 -7.96 -0.53
CA ASN A 98 -6.48 -7.68 -1.24
C ASN A 98 -7.35 -6.66 -0.50
N SER A 99 -7.42 -6.75 0.83
CA SER A 99 -8.16 -5.80 1.66
C SER A 99 -7.60 -4.39 1.55
N LEU A 100 -6.27 -4.26 1.55
CA LEU A 100 -5.58 -2.98 1.36
C LEU A 100 -5.80 -2.43 -0.06
N GLU A 101 -5.68 -3.28 -1.09
CA GLU A 101 -5.95 -2.88 -2.47
C GLU A 101 -7.38 -2.37 -2.65
N SER A 102 -8.36 -3.14 -2.17
CA SER A 102 -9.78 -2.79 -2.29
C SER A 102 -10.10 -1.44 -1.66
N LYS A 103 -9.59 -1.19 -0.44
CA LYS A 103 -9.83 0.06 0.29
C LYS A 103 -9.09 1.24 -0.34
N TYR A 104 -7.77 1.11 -0.50
CA TYR A 104 -6.93 2.28 -0.75
C TYR A 104 -6.68 2.58 -2.24
N ILE A 105 -6.88 1.63 -3.16
CA ILE A 105 -6.83 1.94 -4.61
C ILE A 105 -8.03 2.79 -5.00
N ALA A 106 -9.23 2.44 -4.51
CA ALA A 106 -10.45 3.17 -4.78
C ALA A 106 -10.42 4.57 -4.15
N GLU A 107 -9.97 4.69 -2.90
CA GLU A 107 -9.82 5.97 -2.20
C GLU A 107 -8.78 6.89 -2.85
N ASP A 108 -7.61 6.38 -3.24
CA ASP A 108 -6.56 7.18 -3.92
C ASP A 108 -7.05 7.70 -5.28
N ALA A 109 -7.73 6.85 -6.07
CA ALA A 109 -8.30 7.26 -7.35
C ALA A 109 -9.44 8.28 -7.19
N SER A 110 -10.32 8.05 -6.21
CA SER A 110 -11.45 8.95 -5.95
C SER A 110 -10.98 10.30 -5.43
N SER A 111 -10.05 10.33 -4.48
CA SER A 111 -9.49 11.57 -3.91
C SER A 111 -8.84 12.43 -4.98
N LYS A 112 -8.03 11.83 -5.87
CA LYS A 112 -7.42 12.55 -7.00
C LYS A 112 -8.47 13.09 -7.97
N LYS A 113 -9.51 12.30 -8.26
CA LYS A 113 -10.62 12.74 -9.14
C LYS A 113 -11.41 13.90 -8.53
N PHE A 114 -11.69 13.86 -7.22
CA PHE A 114 -12.37 14.95 -6.52
C PHE A 114 -11.53 16.23 -6.54
N LEU A 115 -10.22 16.14 -6.26
CA LEU A 115 -9.31 17.29 -6.34
C LEU A 115 -9.31 17.94 -7.72
N VAL A 116 -9.20 17.13 -8.79
CA VAL A 116 -9.26 17.63 -10.17
C VAL A 116 -10.62 18.27 -10.48
N SER A 117 -11.71 17.65 -10.02
CA SER A 117 -13.05 18.19 -10.22
C SER A 117 -13.28 19.50 -9.46
N ASP A 118 -12.83 19.60 -8.21
CA ASP A 118 -12.96 20.81 -7.38
C ASP A 118 -12.21 21.98 -8.01
N PHE A 119 -11.01 21.73 -8.53
CA PHE A 119 -10.23 22.73 -9.27
C PHE A 119 -10.95 23.17 -10.56
N ASN A 120 -11.36 22.22 -11.41
CA ASN A 120 -11.99 22.52 -12.69
C ASN A 120 -13.36 23.22 -12.55
N ASN A 121 -14.09 22.92 -11.48
CA ASN A 121 -15.41 23.50 -11.22
C ASN A 121 -15.33 24.77 -10.38
N TYR A 122 -14.14 25.16 -9.90
CA TYR A 122 -13.99 26.37 -9.09
C TYR A 122 -14.39 27.60 -9.90
N LYS A 123 -15.32 28.38 -9.36
CA LYS A 123 -15.75 29.67 -9.93
C LYS A 123 -15.68 30.71 -8.83
N MET A 124 -14.98 31.80 -9.11
CA MET A 124 -15.00 32.94 -8.20
C MET A 124 -16.40 33.56 -8.17
N VAL A 125 -16.78 34.07 -7.01
CA VAL A 125 -18.05 34.73 -6.73
C VAL A 125 -17.78 36.20 -6.47
N ASP A 126 -18.48 37.09 -7.19
CA ASP A 126 -18.28 38.55 -7.15
C ASP A 126 -18.50 39.15 -5.75
N SER A 127 -19.35 38.53 -4.93
CA SER A 127 -19.67 38.99 -3.58
C SER A 127 -18.61 38.63 -2.54
N ARG A 128 -17.52 37.94 -2.90
CA ARG A 128 -16.49 37.46 -1.98
C ARG A 128 -15.14 38.15 -2.24
N PRO A 129 -14.33 38.44 -1.21
CA PRO A 129 -12.99 38.99 -1.40
C PRO A 129 -12.12 38.07 -2.26
N VAL A 130 -11.43 38.63 -3.26
CA VAL A 130 -10.55 37.87 -4.17
C VAL A 130 -9.46 37.13 -3.41
N MET A 131 -8.91 37.71 -2.34
CA MET A 131 -7.83 37.08 -1.58
C MET A 131 -8.26 35.81 -0.83
N GLU A 132 -9.50 35.74 -0.34
CA GLU A 132 -10.01 34.51 0.28
C GLU A 132 -10.13 33.40 -0.76
N GLN A 133 -10.67 33.73 -1.92
CA GLN A 133 -10.86 32.81 -3.04
C GLN A 133 -9.52 32.34 -3.64
N TYR A 134 -8.54 33.24 -3.70
CA TYR A 134 -7.16 32.90 -4.07
C TYR A 134 -6.51 31.92 -3.08
N ASN A 135 -6.71 32.11 -1.77
CA ASN A 135 -6.20 31.19 -0.75
C ASN A 135 -6.83 29.79 -0.85
N GLU A 136 -8.12 29.71 -1.20
CA GLU A 136 -8.80 28.44 -1.47
C GLU A 136 -8.15 27.70 -2.65
N LEU A 137 -7.90 28.41 -3.76
CA LEU A 137 -7.20 27.85 -4.92
C LEU A 137 -5.78 27.41 -4.58
N LEU A 138 -5.04 28.20 -3.80
CA LEU A 138 -3.71 27.80 -3.31
C LEU A 138 -3.77 26.52 -2.46
N ARG A 139 -4.81 26.33 -1.65
CA ARG A 139 -5.00 25.10 -0.88
C ARG A 139 -5.20 23.89 -1.79
N VAL A 140 -6.02 24.02 -2.82
CA VAL A 140 -6.24 22.97 -3.83
C VAL A 140 -4.95 22.64 -4.57
N LEU A 141 -4.19 23.65 -5.01
CA LEU A 141 -2.87 23.47 -5.63
C LEU A 141 -1.87 22.78 -4.70
N GLY A 142 -1.90 23.11 -3.40
CA GLY A 142 -1.12 22.40 -2.38
C GLY A 142 -1.45 20.91 -2.32
N GLN A 143 -2.73 20.56 -2.42
CA GLN A 143 -3.19 19.17 -2.46
C GLN A 143 -2.78 18.45 -3.75
N PHE A 144 -2.72 19.14 -4.90
CA PHE A 144 -2.22 18.57 -6.15
C PHE A 144 -0.74 18.20 -6.02
N LYS A 145 0.08 19.08 -5.44
CA LYS A 145 1.50 18.80 -5.16
C LYS A 145 1.65 17.60 -4.22
N LEU A 146 0.83 17.52 -3.16
CA LEU A 146 0.85 16.42 -2.21
C LEU A 146 0.52 15.09 -2.90
N HIS A 147 -0.51 15.05 -3.73
CA HIS A 147 -0.93 13.86 -4.49
C HIS A 147 -0.14 13.64 -5.79
N LYS A 148 0.87 14.49 -6.07
CA LYS A 148 1.73 14.46 -7.27
C LYS A 148 0.92 14.49 -8.58
N ILE A 149 -0.17 15.24 -8.58
CA ILE A 149 -0.94 15.52 -9.79
C ILE A 149 -0.18 16.62 -10.53
N GLY A 150 0.24 16.33 -11.77
CA GLY A 150 0.86 17.33 -12.63
C GLY A 150 -0.15 18.40 -13.02
N VAL A 151 0.26 19.66 -12.96
CA VAL A 151 -0.46 20.78 -13.57
C VAL A 151 0.48 21.30 -14.65
N ASP A 152 0.15 21.02 -15.89
CA ASP A 152 0.77 21.57 -17.08
C ASP A 152 0.46 23.08 -17.15
N GLU A 153 1.51 23.88 -17.39
CA GLU A 153 1.42 25.33 -17.64
C GLU A 153 0.98 25.63 -19.07
#